data_AF-J9S1H8-F1
#
_entry.id   AF-J9S1H8-F1
#
_cell.length_a   1.000
_cell.length_b   1.000
_cell.length_c   1.000
_cell.angle_alpha   90.00
_cell.angle_beta   90.00
_cell.angle_gamma   90.00
#
_symmetry.space_group_name_H-M   'P 1'
#
loop_
_entity.id
_entity.type
_entity.pdbx_description
1 polymer ?
#
loop_
_entity_poly.entity_id
_entity_poly.type
_entity_poly.pdbx_seq_one_letter_code
_entity_poly.pdbx_strand_id
1 'polypeptide(L)'
;PESPAAPLLLSRNDGESTQPANIPFAPFSRSEKLGRVADWTRNPNFGNNAARSAGGRDAVFDFALDESSALSGAAADDSSFRLVDGKPPPRPKFGPRWRFQQRPQLPQRRDEEVEARKREAEKERARRDRLYHLHHRSYASAGGHGAAGSHRDAPARKSSVDIQPEWTMLDQIPFSTFSKLSFSVPDPPEDLLVCGALEFYDRSFDRVNPKNERRLERFKSRNFFKVTTSDDPVIRRLAADDKATVFATDVILSALMCAPRSVYSWDIVIQRVGNKLFFDKRDRSQLDLLSVHETSQELLPDAKEDINSAYSLAVEATYINQNFSQQVLVRDGNKVTFDEPNPFASEGEEVASVAYRYRRWKLDEDTHIIARCEVHSVTDVKGQRAFMTLNALNEFDPKFSGVDWRQKLETQRGAVLATELKNNANKLAKWTAQALLAGADLMKLGYVSRVHPRDHFNHVILSVIGYKPKDFATQINLNTSNMWGI
;
A
#
# COMPACT_ATOMS: atom_id res chain seq x y z
N PRO A 1 -10.91 -21.28 36.45
CA PRO A 1 -10.85 -20.60 37.75
C PRO A 1 -9.63 -21.08 38.53
N GLU A 2 -8.48 -20.53 38.20
CA GLU A 2 -7.25 -20.67 38.98
C GLU A 2 -6.92 -19.29 39.51
N SER A 3 -6.89 -19.19 40.83
CA SER A 3 -6.57 -17.98 41.57
C SER A 3 -5.07 -17.67 41.42
N PRO A 4 -4.67 -16.39 41.28
CA PRO A 4 -3.28 -16.01 41.15
C PRO A 4 -2.52 -16.19 42.48
N ALA A 5 -1.28 -16.66 42.40
CA ALA A 5 -0.37 -16.77 43.54
C ALA A 5 -0.08 -15.39 44.15
N ALA A 6 -0.26 -15.28 45.46
CA ALA A 6 -0.02 -14.07 46.23
C ALA A 6 1.49 -13.73 46.31
N PRO A 7 1.87 -12.44 46.35
CA PRO A 7 3.27 -12.05 46.52
C PRO A 7 3.70 -12.22 47.98
N LEU A 8 4.94 -12.68 48.19
CA LEU A 8 5.58 -12.78 49.49
C LEU A 8 5.67 -11.39 50.15
N LEU A 9 4.78 -11.12 51.09
CA LEU A 9 4.82 -9.97 51.99
C LEU A 9 5.90 -10.20 53.06
N LEU A 10 6.96 -9.41 53.02
CA LEU A 10 7.92 -9.27 54.13
C LEU A 10 7.20 -8.65 55.33
N SER A 11 7.20 -9.36 56.45
CA SER A 11 6.63 -8.90 57.72
C SER A 11 7.34 -7.66 58.24
N ARG A 12 6.57 -6.61 58.51
CA ARG A 12 6.97 -5.46 59.32
C ARG A 12 6.98 -5.89 60.79
N ASN A 13 8.16 -5.99 61.39
CA ASN A 13 8.42 -5.52 62.76
C ASN A 13 9.91 -5.59 63.11
N ASP A 14 10.32 -4.57 63.86
CA ASP A 14 11.48 -4.48 64.76
C ASP A 14 12.90 -4.43 64.15
N GLY A 15 13.39 -3.21 63.96
CA GLY A 15 14.68 -2.75 64.51
C GLY A 15 16.01 -3.32 64.00
N GLU A 16 16.05 -4.34 63.15
CA GLU A 16 17.29 -4.92 62.62
C GLU A 16 17.24 -5.06 61.09
N SER A 17 18.29 -4.55 60.42
CA SER A 17 18.42 -4.55 58.97
C SER A 17 18.57 -5.97 58.42
N THR A 18 17.52 -6.52 57.83
CA THR A 18 17.58 -7.74 57.01
C THR A 18 18.27 -7.45 55.67
N GLN A 19 19.58 -7.23 55.67
CA GLN A 19 20.39 -7.34 54.46
C GLN A 19 20.88 -8.79 54.33
N PRO A 20 20.80 -9.42 53.15
CA PRO A 20 21.34 -10.76 52.95
C PRO A 20 22.86 -10.75 53.13
N ALA A 21 23.35 -11.31 54.25
CA ALA A 21 24.76 -11.26 54.65
C ALA A 21 25.76 -11.91 53.67
N ASN A 22 25.27 -12.64 52.65
CA ASN A 22 26.10 -13.37 51.68
C ASN A 22 26.17 -12.70 50.30
N ILE A 23 25.66 -11.48 50.13
CA ILE A 23 25.69 -10.76 48.85
C ILE A 23 26.20 -9.34 49.09
N PRO A 24 27.28 -8.90 48.41
CA PRO A 24 27.72 -7.51 48.51
C PRO A 24 26.61 -6.59 47.98
N PHE A 25 26.03 -5.81 48.88
CA PHE A 25 24.93 -4.90 48.58
C PHE A 25 25.47 -3.58 48.03
N ALA A 26 25.01 -3.18 46.85
CA ALA A 26 25.23 -1.86 46.29
C ALA A 26 23.87 -1.14 46.14
N PRO A 27 23.72 0.09 46.65
CA PRO A 27 22.48 0.85 46.48
C PRO A 27 22.27 1.19 45.00
N PHE A 28 21.04 1.01 44.52
CA PHE A 28 20.64 1.35 43.16
C PHE A 28 19.19 1.85 43.13
N SER A 29 18.84 2.67 42.13
CA SER A 29 17.46 3.05 41.89
C SER A 29 16.83 2.28 40.73
N ARG A 30 15.63 1.70 40.95
CA ARG A 30 14.86 1.04 39.88
C ARG A 30 14.34 2.00 38.80
N SER A 31 14.37 3.30 39.06
CA SER A 31 13.96 4.33 38.10
C SER A 31 15.07 4.75 37.13
N GLU A 32 16.28 4.20 37.28
CA GLU A 32 17.39 4.50 36.38
C GLU A 32 17.18 3.89 35.00
N LYS A 33 17.60 4.62 33.96
CA LYS A 33 17.55 4.13 32.58
C LYS A 33 18.53 2.98 32.42
N LEU A 34 18.03 1.82 32.02
CA LEU A 34 18.83 0.65 31.70
C LEU A 34 19.35 0.73 30.25
N GLY A 35 20.61 0.36 30.05
CA GLY A 35 21.27 0.30 28.73
C GLY A 35 22.42 1.30 28.57
N ARG A 36 23.65 0.79 28.60
CA ARG A 36 24.88 1.52 28.24
C ARG A 36 25.65 0.65 27.25
N VAL A 37 26.13 1.27 26.16
CA VAL A 37 26.95 0.57 25.17
C VAL A 37 28.40 0.55 25.68
N ALA A 38 28.99 -0.65 25.79
CA ALA A 38 30.42 -0.83 25.97
C ALA A 38 31.05 -1.00 24.58
N ASP A 39 31.94 -0.09 24.21
CA ASP A 39 32.62 -0.10 22.91
C ASP A 39 34.12 0.18 23.12
N TRP A 40 34.94 -0.86 22.92
CA TRP A 40 36.40 -0.79 23.06
C TRP A 40 37.09 -0.19 21.83
N THR A 41 36.34 0.12 20.76
CA THR A 41 36.87 0.74 19.53
C THR A 41 36.63 2.26 19.49
N ARG A 42 35.93 2.81 20.49
CA ARG A 42 35.51 4.21 20.50
C ARG A 42 36.68 5.14 20.81
N ASN A 43 37.02 6.01 19.86
CA ASN A 43 38.06 7.02 20.03
C ASN A 43 37.55 8.17 20.94
N PRO A 44 38.15 8.42 22.12
CA PRO A 44 37.64 9.39 23.10
C PRO A 44 37.68 10.86 22.61
N ASN A 45 38.43 11.17 21.55
CA ASN A 45 38.62 12.55 21.09
C ASN A 45 37.48 13.13 20.20
N PHE A 46 36.45 12.35 19.83
CA PHE A 46 35.37 12.81 18.94
C PHE A 46 33.98 12.80 19.61
N GLY A 47 33.87 13.39 20.80
CA GLY A 47 32.66 13.39 21.61
C GLY A 47 32.24 14.74 22.20
N ASN A 48 32.31 15.84 21.44
CA ASN A 48 32.08 17.19 21.96
C ASN A 48 30.61 17.58 22.23
N ASN A 49 29.75 16.63 22.62
CA ASN A 49 28.35 16.94 22.95
C ASN A 49 27.72 16.06 24.06
N ALA A 50 28.52 15.33 24.85
CA ALA A 50 28.02 14.57 26.00
C ALA A 50 27.94 15.37 27.32
N ALA A 51 28.37 16.65 27.34
CA ALA A 51 28.44 17.46 28.55
C ALA A 51 27.09 18.09 28.98
N ARG A 52 26.01 17.96 28.20
CA ARG A 52 24.68 18.54 28.54
C ARG A 52 23.72 17.58 29.25
N SER A 53 24.18 16.38 29.61
CA SER A 53 23.40 15.41 30.38
C SER A 53 24.13 14.93 31.65
N ALA A 54 25.04 15.74 32.18
CA ALA A 54 25.78 15.48 33.41
C ALA A 54 25.10 16.19 34.61
N GLY A 55 23.86 15.80 34.90
CA GLY A 55 23.13 16.28 36.08
C GLY A 55 22.32 15.14 36.68
N GLY A 56 23.01 14.19 37.33
CA GLY A 56 22.38 13.17 38.18
C GLY A 56 22.55 11.73 37.70
N ARG A 57 23.79 11.26 37.52
CA ARG A 57 24.08 9.82 37.36
C ARG A 57 25.36 9.44 38.08
N ASP A 58 25.28 9.39 39.40
CA ASP A 58 26.24 8.65 40.20
C ASP A 58 25.75 7.21 40.27
N ALA A 59 26.01 6.44 39.23
CA ALA A 59 25.70 5.01 39.22
C ALA A 59 26.83 4.30 39.95
N VAL A 60 26.50 3.59 41.04
CA VAL A 60 27.45 2.89 41.93
C VAL A 60 28.31 1.82 41.21
N PHE A 61 28.03 1.54 39.93
CA PHE A 61 28.74 0.57 39.09
C PHE A 61 29.45 1.22 37.88
N ASP A 62 30.06 2.40 38.03
CA ASP A 62 30.99 2.94 37.01
C ASP A 62 32.44 2.52 37.29
N PHE A 63 32.76 1.26 37.01
CA PHE A 63 34.11 0.70 37.17
C PHE A 63 35.17 1.31 36.24
N ALA A 64 34.79 2.22 35.35
CA ALA A 64 35.72 2.90 34.43
C ALA A 64 36.45 4.09 35.07
N LEU A 65 36.02 4.56 36.25
CA LEU A 65 36.59 5.75 36.88
C LEU A 65 37.37 5.47 38.18
N ASP A 66 37.37 4.24 38.68
CA ASP A 66 38.13 3.87 39.87
C ASP A 66 39.50 3.31 39.47
N GLU A 67 40.51 4.18 39.52
CA GLU A 67 41.92 3.88 39.22
C GLU A 67 42.52 2.83 40.17
N SER A 68 41.80 2.43 41.24
CA SER A 68 42.26 1.47 42.24
C SER A 68 41.88 0.00 41.97
N SER A 69 41.11 -0.30 40.92
CA SER A 69 40.77 -1.67 40.55
C SER A 69 41.88 -2.33 39.71
N ALA A 70 42.40 -3.46 40.20
CA ALA A 70 43.48 -4.26 39.60
C ALA A 70 43.22 -4.79 38.16
N LEU A 71 42.06 -4.50 37.56
CA LEU A 71 41.72 -4.85 36.18
C LEU A 71 42.03 -3.76 35.14
N SER A 72 42.30 -2.52 35.54
CA SER A 72 42.63 -1.42 34.61
C SER A 72 44.04 -1.53 34.02
N GLY A 73 44.96 -2.23 34.71
CA GLY A 73 46.35 -2.42 34.26
C GLY A 73 46.52 -3.37 33.07
N ALA A 74 45.53 -4.19 32.73
CA ALA A 74 45.64 -5.17 31.65
C ALA A 74 45.35 -4.58 30.25
N ALA A 75 44.67 -3.43 30.15
CA ALA A 75 44.22 -2.89 28.86
C ALA A 75 45.27 -2.01 28.14
N ALA A 76 46.35 -1.62 28.80
CA ALA A 76 47.33 -0.69 28.23
C ALA A 76 48.45 -1.38 27.41
N ASP A 77 48.70 -2.69 27.61
CA ASP A 77 49.91 -3.36 27.09
C ASP A 77 49.67 -4.31 25.89
N ASP A 78 48.42 -4.43 25.43
CA ASP A 78 48.00 -5.39 24.38
C ASP A 78 48.28 -4.92 22.94
N SER A 79 48.86 -3.74 22.75
CA SER A 79 49.21 -3.22 21.40
C SER A 79 50.56 -3.72 20.86
N SER A 80 51.29 -4.50 21.66
CA SER A 80 52.61 -5.04 21.34
C SER A 80 52.58 -6.30 20.45
N PHE A 81 51.43 -6.99 20.34
CA PHE A 81 51.29 -8.20 19.55
C PHE A 81 50.87 -7.91 18.11
N ARG A 82 51.67 -8.39 17.14
CA ARG A 82 51.35 -8.35 15.70
C ARG A 82 51.07 -9.75 15.18
N LEU A 83 50.02 -9.91 14.38
CA LEU A 83 49.69 -11.16 13.69
C LEU A 83 50.63 -11.37 12.50
N VAL A 84 51.36 -12.50 12.46
CA VAL A 84 52.28 -12.84 11.36
C VAL A 84 51.51 -13.54 10.24
N ASP A 85 51.42 -12.93 9.06
CA ASP A 85 50.80 -13.53 7.87
C ASP A 85 51.84 -14.29 7.03
N GLY A 86 51.56 -15.56 6.72
CA GLY A 86 52.47 -16.51 6.05
C GLY A 86 52.28 -16.62 4.53
N LYS A 87 51.59 -15.68 3.87
CA LYS A 87 51.32 -15.78 2.43
C LYS A 87 52.20 -14.82 1.60
N PRO A 88 52.83 -15.29 0.51
CA PRO A 88 53.65 -14.43 -0.34
C PRO A 88 52.80 -13.43 -1.16
N PRO A 89 53.28 -12.19 -1.35
CA PRO A 89 52.52 -11.13 -2.00
C PRO A 89 52.32 -11.36 -3.52
N PRO A 90 51.12 -11.14 -4.08
CA PRO A 90 50.84 -11.34 -5.50
C PRO A 90 51.43 -10.22 -6.37
N ARG A 91 52.10 -10.61 -7.46
CA ARG A 91 52.68 -9.69 -8.45
C ARG A 91 51.61 -9.16 -9.42
N PRO A 92 51.59 -7.85 -9.74
CA PRO A 92 50.65 -7.29 -10.71
C PRO A 92 51.04 -7.64 -12.16
N LYS A 93 50.10 -8.24 -12.90
CA LYS A 93 50.15 -8.39 -14.36
C LYS A 93 49.43 -7.20 -14.99
N PHE A 94 50.15 -6.22 -15.54
CA PHE A 94 49.76 -5.46 -16.74
C PHE A 94 50.92 -4.53 -17.13
N GLY A 95 51.46 -4.74 -18.34
CA GLY A 95 52.56 -3.95 -18.89
C GLY A 95 52.09 -2.63 -19.52
N PRO A 96 52.99 -1.65 -19.71
CA PRO A 96 52.67 -0.33 -20.25
C PRO A 96 52.88 -0.29 -21.78
N ARG A 97 52.08 0.50 -22.52
CA ARG A 97 52.53 1.46 -23.56
C ARG A 97 51.40 1.99 -24.47
N TRP A 98 51.71 3.18 -25.02
CA TRP A 98 51.20 3.89 -26.21
C TRP A 98 50.02 4.85 -25.97
N ARG A 99 50.26 6.14 -25.68
CA ARG A 99 50.73 7.29 -26.50
C ARG A 99 49.74 7.80 -27.56
N PHE A 100 49.38 9.07 -27.36
CA PHE A 100 48.69 10.03 -28.22
C PHE A 100 49.46 10.30 -29.53
N GLN A 101 48.77 10.40 -30.66
CA GLN A 101 49.20 11.26 -31.78
C GLN A 101 48.02 11.65 -32.68
N GLN A 102 47.95 12.95 -32.99
CA GLN A 102 46.94 13.65 -33.78
C GLN A 102 47.29 13.66 -35.28
N ARG A 103 46.30 13.62 -36.19
CA ARG A 103 46.10 14.54 -37.36
C ARG A 103 44.84 14.19 -38.21
N PRO A 104 44.35 15.04 -39.16
CA PRO A 104 42.99 15.58 -39.09
C PRO A 104 42.05 15.34 -40.32
N GLN A 105 40.74 15.49 -40.04
CA GLN A 105 39.58 15.94 -40.85
C GLN A 105 39.27 15.38 -42.25
N LEU A 106 38.01 14.90 -42.41
CA LEU A 106 36.97 15.30 -43.39
C LEU A 106 35.59 14.65 -42.96
N PRO A 107 34.42 15.11 -43.44
CA PRO A 107 33.28 15.44 -42.59
C PRO A 107 32.11 14.45 -42.68
N GLN A 108 31.70 13.85 -41.57
CA GLN A 108 30.51 12.98 -41.50
C GLN A 108 29.63 13.39 -40.32
N ARG A 109 29.14 14.63 -40.38
CA ARG A 109 28.57 15.37 -39.25
C ARG A 109 27.08 15.11 -39.00
N ARG A 110 26.56 13.93 -39.31
CA ARG A 110 25.12 13.63 -39.08
C ARG A 110 24.81 12.25 -38.49
N ASP A 111 25.75 11.31 -38.57
CA ASP A 111 25.56 9.97 -37.99
C ASP A 111 26.21 9.85 -36.59
N GLU A 112 27.28 10.62 -36.32
CA GLU A 112 27.95 10.66 -35.01
C GLU A 112 27.06 11.23 -33.90
N GLU A 113 26.16 12.17 -34.19
CA GLU A 113 25.27 12.76 -33.18
C GLU A 113 24.17 11.77 -32.75
N VAL A 114 23.70 10.94 -33.67
CA VAL A 114 22.72 9.89 -33.39
C VAL A 114 23.36 8.73 -32.62
N GLU A 115 24.58 8.34 -32.99
CA GLU A 115 25.34 7.34 -32.21
C GLU A 115 25.79 7.86 -30.84
N ALA A 116 26.21 9.12 -30.73
CA ALA A 116 26.57 9.74 -29.46
C ALA A 116 25.35 9.82 -28.52
N ARG A 117 24.18 10.19 -29.04
CA ARG A 117 22.93 10.24 -28.26
C ARG A 117 22.45 8.85 -27.83
N LYS A 118 22.66 7.84 -28.69
CA LYS A 118 22.36 6.43 -28.36
C LYS A 118 23.33 5.88 -27.29
N ARG A 119 24.61 6.24 -27.38
CA ARG A 119 25.66 5.85 -26.42
C ARG A 119 25.56 6.61 -25.09
N GLU A 120 25.02 7.82 -25.10
CA GLU A 120 24.72 8.61 -23.90
C GLU A 120 23.45 8.09 -23.21
N ALA A 121 22.40 7.73 -23.97
CA ALA A 121 21.22 7.06 -23.43
C ALA A 121 21.54 5.67 -22.85
N GLU A 122 22.46 4.93 -23.49
CA GLU A 122 22.94 3.64 -22.98
C GLU A 122 23.83 3.81 -21.73
N LYS A 123 24.68 4.85 -21.69
CA LYS A 123 25.45 5.23 -20.48
C LYS A 123 24.54 5.68 -19.34
N GLU A 124 23.45 6.38 -19.62
CA GLU A 124 22.47 6.82 -18.62
C GLU A 124 21.66 5.64 -18.09
N ARG A 125 21.24 4.71 -18.97
CA ARG A 125 20.60 3.45 -18.59
C ARG A 125 21.54 2.57 -17.76
N ALA A 126 22.82 2.48 -18.11
CA ALA A 126 23.85 1.79 -17.34
C ALA A 126 24.23 2.51 -16.03
N ARG A 127 23.98 3.82 -15.90
CA ARG A 127 24.10 4.58 -14.64
C ARG A 127 22.90 4.34 -13.75
N ARG A 128 21.69 4.31 -14.31
CA ARG A 128 20.44 3.99 -13.62
C ARG A 128 20.43 2.54 -13.13
N ASP A 129 20.89 1.59 -13.94
CA ASP A 129 21.08 0.20 -13.53
C ASP A 129 22.19 0.06 -12.49
N ARG A 130 23.29 0.83 -12.57
CA ARG A 130 24.30 0.82 -11.51
C ARG A 130 23.79 1.42 -10.20
N LEU A 131 22.93 2.42 -10.22
CA LEU A 131 22.26 2.98 -9.03
C LEU A 131 21.21 2.01 -8.47
N TYR A 132 20.46 1.31 -9.32
CA TYR A 132 19.51 0.28 -8.93
C TYR A 132 20.23 -0.94 -8.31
N HIS A 133 21.36 -1.36 -8.89
CA HIS A 133 22.22 -2.42 -8.35
C HIS A 133 23.06 -1.97 -7.13
N LEU A 134 23.38 -0.68 -6.95
CA LEU A 134 24.00 -0.17 -5.71
C LEU A 134 23.01 -0.16 -4.55
N HIS A 135 21.74 0.16 -4.81
CA HIS A 135 20.66 0.13 -3.82
C HIS A 135 20.21 -1.31 -3.47
N HIS A 136 20.53 -2.29 -4.31
CA HIS A 136 20.36 -3.72 -3.99
C HIS A 136 21.62 -4.39 -3.43
N ARG A 137 22.83 -3.90 -3.73
CA ARG A 137 24.07 -4.41 -3.12
C ARG A 137 24.34 -3.88 -1.71
N SER A 138 23.70 -2.80 -1.28
CA SER A 138 23.69 -2.41 0.14
C SER A 138 22.94 -3.43 1.03
N TYR A 139 22.15 -4.34 0.44
CA TYR A 139 21.47 -5.43 1.14
C TYR A 139 22.13 -6.82 1.00
N ALA A 140 23.18 -6.96 0.17
CA ALA A 140 23.73 -8.29 -0.17
C ALA A 140 25.26 -8.44 -0.03
N SER A 141 25.98 -7.42 0.46
CA SER A 141 27.45 -7.50 0.65
C SER A 141 27.93 -7.13 2.06
N ALA A 142 27.11 -7.40 3.07
CA ALA A 142 27.54 -7.51 4.47
C ALA A 142 27.20 -8.91 5.01
N GLY A 143 27.50 -9.94 4.23
CA GLY A 143 27.56 -11.31 4.72
C GLY A 143 28.91 -11.56 5.37
N GLY A 144 28.99 -11.36 6.69
CA GLY A 144 30.22 -11.55 7.45
C GLY A 144 30.04 -11.36 8.95
N HIS A 145 29.14 -12.16 9.53
CA HIS A 145 29.02 -12.48 10.96
C HIS A 145 28.75 -11.34 11.96
N GLY A 146 27.47 -11.26 12.37
CA GLY A 146 27.08 -10.77 13.71
C GLY A 146 26.19 -9.54 13.71
N ALA A 147 24.86 -9.75 13.72
CA ALA A 147 23.83 -8.90 14.34
C ALA A 147 22.43 -9.26 13.78
N ALA A 148 22.01 -10.51 13.94
CA ALA A 148 20.61 -10.89 13.79
C ALA A 148 19.85 -10.40 15.04
N GLY A 149 19.36 -9.15 15.01
CA GLY A 149 18.66 -8.61 16.18
C GLY A 149 17.92 -7.28 16.02
N SER A 150 17.83 -6.69 14.83
CA SER A 150 17.08 -5.43 14.64
C SER A 150 16.41 -5.31 13.25
N HIS A 151 15.88 -6.43 12.76
CA HIS A 151 14.87 -6.49 11.68
C HIS A 151 13.61 -7.23 12.17
N ARG A 152 13.26 -7.02 13.43
CA ARG A 152 12.01 -7.41 14.09
C ARG A 152 11.57 -6.12 14.79
N ASP A 153 10.56 -5.37 14.35
CA ASP A 153 9.20 -5.81 14.07
C ASP A 153 8.60 -4.94 12.96
N ALA A 154 8.54 -5.45 11.73
CA ALA A 154 7.38 -5.10 10.92
C ALA A 154 6.19 -5.80 11.61
N PRO A 155 5.10 -5.11 11.96
CA PRO A 155 3.96 -5.76 12.58
C PRO A 155 3.59 -6.97 11.73
N ALA A 156 3.60 -8.15 12.34
CA ALA A 156 3.28 -9.40 11.65
C ALA A 156 1.92 -9.18 10.98
N ARG A 157 1.92 -9.12 9.65
CA ARG A 157 0.73 -8.81 8.87
C ARG A 157 -0.30 -9.87 9.19
N LYS A 158 -1.38 -9.45 9.85
CA LYS A 158 -2.42 -10.36 10.32
C LYS A 158 -3.14 -10.93 9.11
N SER A 159 -3.34 -12.24 9.12
CA SER A 159 -4.21 -12.91 8.16
C SER A 159 -5.61 -12.29 8.23
N SER A 160 -6.26 -12.13 7.09
CA SER A 160 -7.65 -11.64 7.03
C SER A 160 -8.65 -12.61 7.66
N VAL A 161 -8.25 -13.87 7.80
CA VAL A 161 -9.02 -14.96 8.40
C VAL A 161 -8.16 -15.77 9.37
N ASP A 162 -8.80 -16.30 10.40
CA ASP A 162 -8.18 -17.27 11.31
C ASP A 162 -7.98 -18.60 10.58
N ILE A 163 -6.72 -18.91 10.27
CA ILE A 163 -6.33 -20.14 9.58
C ILE A 163 -6.55 -21.31 10.54
N GLN A 164 -7.46 -22.21 10.17
CA GLN A 164 -7.79 -23.36 11.00
C GLN A 164 -6.86 -24.54 10.71
N PRO A 165 -6.51 -25.37 11.71
CA PRO A 165 -5.62 -26.53 11.53
C PRO A 165 -6.12 -27.57 10.52
N GLU A 166 -7.44 -27.66 10.32
CA GLU A 166 -8.08 -28.58 9.38
C GLU A 166 -8.00 -28.13 7.91
N TRP A 167 -7.48 -26.93 7.62
CA TRP A 167 -7.35 -26.44 6.26
C TRP A 167 -6.16 -27.09 5.54
N THR A 168 -6.45 -27.81 4.47
CA THR A 168 -5.42 -28.38 3.60
C THR A 168 -4.91 -27.34 2.60
N MET A 169 -3.63 -27.03 2.64
CA MET A 169 -2.97 -26.21 1.63
C MET A 169 -2.88 -26.98 0.31
N LEU A 170 -3.54 -26.47 -0.73
CA LEU A 170 -3.54 -27.08 -2.07
C LEU A 170 -2.38 -26.59 -2.93
N ASP A 171 -2.16 -25.27 -2.95
CA ASP A 171 -1.12 -24.64 -3.77
C ASP A 171 -0.62 -23.34 -3.09
N GLN A 172 0.60 -22.94 -3.45
CA GLN A 172 1.24 -21.71 -2.99
C GLN A 172 1.93 -21.00 -4.14
N ILE A 173 1.35 -19.88 -4.58
CA ILE A 173 1.84 -19.12 -5.74
C ILE A 173 2.59 -17.87 -5.26
N PRO A 174 3.92 -17.77 -5.44
CA PRO A 174 4.66 -16.56 -5.11
C PRO A 174 4.38 -15.44 -6.10
N PHE A 175 4.41 -14.18 -5.64
CA PHE A 175 4.12 -13.00 -6.49
C PHE A 175 5.03 -12.86 -7.72
N SER A 176 6.25 -13.40 -7.68
CA SER A 176 7.15 -13.43 -8.82
C SER A 176 6.59 -14.18 -10.04
N THR A 177 5.66 -15.12 -9.81
CA THR A 177 4.99 -15.88 -10.87
C THR A 177 4.03 -14.98 -11.65
N PHE A 178 3.27 -14.12 -10.95
CA PHE A 178 2.29 -13.23 -11.55
C PHE A 178 2.89 -12.25 -12.57
N SER A 179 4.12 -11.78 -12.35
CA SER A 179 4.78 -10.82 -13.25
C SER A 179 5.00 -11.33 -14.68
N LYS A 180 4.98 -12.66 -14.89
CA LYS A 180 5.20 -13.28 -16.20
C LYS A 180 3.90 -13.71 -16.89
N LEU A 181 2.77 -13.70 -16.17
CA LEU A 181 1.50 -14.11 -16.73
C LEU A 181 0.99 -13.05 -17.71
N SER A 182 0.40 -13.51 -18.80
CA SER A 182 -0.18 -12.66 -19.81
C SER A 182 -1.25 -13.42 -20.54
N PHE A 183 -2.45 -12.86 -20.59
CA PHE A 183 -3.58 -13.41 -21.31
C PHE A 183 -4.36 -12.27 -21.98
N SER A 184 -5.00 -12.54 -23.11
CA SER A 184 -5.82 -11.53 -23.79
C SER A 184 -7.22 -12.08 -23.99
N VAL A 185 -8.21 -11.32 -23.53
CA VAL A 185 -9.61 -11.56 -23.82
C VAL A 185 -10.06 -10.74 -25.03
N PRO A 186 -11.10 -11.17 -25.77
CA PRO A 186 -11.75 -10.33 -26.76
C PRO A 186 -12.30 -9.01 -26.15
N ASP A 187 -12.10 -7.89 -26.85
CA ASP A 187 -12.62 -6.55 -26.52
C ASP A 187 -13.41 -6.01 -27.73
N PRO A 188 -14.68 -5.55 -27.59
CA PRO A 188 -15.46 -5.46 -26.35
C PRO A 188 -15.99 -6.82 -25.87
N PRO A 189 -16.21 -6.97 -24.55
CA PRO A 189 -16.96 -8.11 -24.03
C PRO A 189 -18.44 -8.02 -24.39
N GLU A 190 -19.14 -9.13 -24.20
CA GLU A 190 -20.58 -9.20 -24.43
C GLU A 190 -21.33 -8.68 -23.20
N ASP A 191 -22.17 -7.66 -23.39
CA ASP A 191 -23.08 -7.16 -22.36
C ASP A 191 -24.36 -8.00 -22.37
N LEU A 192 -24.62 -8.72 -21.27
CA LEU A 192 -25.80 -9.59 -21.16
C LEU A 192 -27.02 -8.86 -20.60
N LEU A 193 -26.80 -8.01 -19.59
CA LEU A 193 -27.86 -7.28 -18.92
C LEU A 193 -27.30 -6.02 -18.26
N VAL A 194 -28.08 -4.94 -18.26
CA VAL A 194 -27.81 -3.73 -17.47
C VAL A 194 -29.00 -3.43 -16.58
N CYS A 195 -28.74 -3.32 -15.28
CA CYS A 195 -29.75 -3.08 -14.26
C CYS A 195 -29.49 -1.76 -13.52
N GLY A 196 -30.53 -1.16 -12.94
CA GLY A 196 -30.44 -0.02 -12.05
C GLY A 196 -30.72 1.33 -12.73
N ALA A 197 -30.16 2.39 -12.16
CA ALA A 197 -30.36 3.74 -12.66
C ALA A 197 -29.17 4.65 -12.34
N LEU A 198 -28.87 5.56 -13.26
CA LEU A 198 -27.79 6.53 -13.12
C LEU A 198 -28.32 7.96 -13.08
N GLU A 199 -27.81 8.74 -12.14
CA GLU A 199 -27.90 10.20 -12.15
C GLU A 199 -26.78 10.80 -13.02
N PHE A 200 -26.98 12.03 -13.50
CA PHE A 200 -26.00 12.73 -14.32
C PHE A 200 -24.92 13.36 -13.45
N TYR A 201 -23.69 13.37 -13.98
CA TYR A 201 -22.56 14.04 -13.34
C TYR A 201 -22.73 15.56 -13.37
N ASP A 202 -22.59 16.22 -12.22
CA ASP A 202 -22.56 17.67 -12.13
C ASP A 202 -21.17 18.22 -12.51
N ARG A 203 -21.06 18.76 -13.72
CA ARG A 203 -19.84 19.37 -14.24
C ARG A 203 -19.37 20.59 -13.45
N SER A 204 -20.21 21.15 -12.58
CA SER A 204 -19.79 22.24 -11.70
C SER A 204 -18.64 21.81 -10.76
N PHE A 205 -18.54 20.52 -10.43
CA PHE A 205 -17.45 19.95 -9.63
C PHE A 205 -16.10 19.93 -10.34
N ASP A 206 -16.05 19.97 -11.67
CA ASP A 206 -14.79 20.07 -12.43
C ASP A 206 -14.07 21.41 -12.21
N ARG A 207 -14.77 22.42 -11.67
CA ARG A 207 -14.22 23.75 -11.35
C ARG A 207 -13.77 23.90 -9.89
N VAL A 208 -14.00 22.89 -9.06
CA VAL A 208 -13.59 22.91 -7.64
C VAL A 208 -12.06 22.90 -7.57
N ASN A 209 -11.52 23.77 -6.73
CA ASN A 209 -10.08 23.94 -6.50
C ASN A 209 -9.84 24.26 -5.01
N PRO A 210 -8.60 24.17 -4.50
CA PRO A 210 -8.31 24.44 -3.09
C PRO A 210 -8.70 25.83 -2.58
N LYS A 211 -8.86 26.83 -3.46
CA LYS A 211 -9.31 28.19 -3.07
C LYS A 211 -10.84 28.31 -3.02
N ASN A 212 -11.54 27.41 -3.70
CA ASN A 212 -12.99 27.33 -3.76
C ASN A 212 -13.41 25.88 -3.49
N GLU A 213 -13.01 25.38 -2.32
CA GLU A 213 -13.31 24.02 -1.86
C GLU A 213 -14.79 23.87 -1.54
N ARG A 214 -15.32 22.64 -1.69
CA ARG A 214 -16.70 22.32 -1.33
C ARG A 214 -16.73 21.37 -0.14
N ARG A 215 -17.58 21.65 0.85
CA ARG A 215 -17.75 20.74 2.00
C ARG A 215 -18.34 19.41 1.53
N LEU A 216 -17.78 18.31 2.00
CA LEU A 216 -18.34 16.97 1.76
C LEU A 216 -19.63 16.80 2.57
N GLU A 217 -20.72 16.47 1.89
CA GLU A 217 -22.02 16.24 2.50
C GLU A 217 -22.21 14.78 2.89
N ARG A 218 -23.16 14.50 3.80
CA ARG A 218 -23.42 13.16 4.31
C ARG A 218 -24.74 12.63 3.74
N PHE A 219 -24.69 11.50 3.06
CA PHE A 219 -25.86 10.86 2.46
C PHE A 219 -26.26 9.63 3.26
N LYS A 220 -27.19 9.80 4.21
CA LYS A 220 -27.68 8.69 5.05
C LYS A 220 -28.83 7.89 4.43
N SER A 221 -29.58 8.48 3.50
CA SER A 221 -30.75 7.83 2.90
C SER A 221 -30.43 6.96 1.69
N ARG A 222 -29.22 7.10 1.11
CA ARG A 222 -28.80 6.36 -0.08
C ARG A 222 -28.17 5.03 0.32
N ASN A 223 -28.84 3.93 0.00
CA ASN A 223 -28.36 2.59 0.32
C ASN A 223 -27.34 2.08 -0.71
N PHE A 224 -26.25 1.49 -0.20
CA PHE A 224 -25.18 0.87 -0.99
C PHE A 224 -25.17 -0.63 -0.72
N PHE A 225 -25.43 -1.42 -1.76
CA PHE A 225 -25.49 -2.87 -1.65
C PHE A 225 -24.12 -3.50 -1.91
N LYS A 226 -23.63 -4.28 -0.94
CA LYS A 226 -22.36 -5.03 -1.04
C LYS A 226 -22.59 -6.53 -1.18
N VAL A 227 -23.50 -6.91 -2.09
CA VAL A 227 -23.95 -8.30 -2.29
C VAL A 227 -22.83 -9.12 -2.96
N THR A 228 -22.54 -10.30 -2.41
CA THR A 228 -21.58 -11.25 -3.01
C THR A 228 -22.15 -11.94 -4.25
N THR A 229 -21.34 -12.73 -4.94
CA THR A 229 -21.69 -13.38 -6.21
C THR A 229 -22.86 -14.36 -6.07
N SER A 230 -22.83 -15.25 -5.08
CA SER A 230 -23.85 -16.31 -4.93
C SER A 230 -25.21 -15.79 -4.47
N ASP A 231 -25.23 -14.66 -3.77
CA ASP A 231 -26.48 -14.03 -3.30
C ASP A 231 -27.18 -13.22 -4.39
N ASP A 232 -26.45 -12.85 -5.45
CA ASP A 232 -26.97 -12.06 -6.56
C ASP A 232 -28.04 -12.86 -7.37
N PRO A 233 -29.29 -12.37 -7.44
CA PRO A 233 -30.36 -13.09 -8.14
C PRO A 233 -30.17 -13.15 -9.65
N VAL A 234 -29.52 -12.14 -10.25
CA VAL A 234 -29.23 -12.11 -11.68
C VAL A 234 -28.12 -13.10 -12.01
N ILE A 235 -27.06 -13.17 -11.20
CA ILE A 235 -26.00 -14.17 -11.40
C ILE A 235 -26.57 -15.59 -11.26
N ARG A 236 -27.45 -15.82 -10.27
CA ARG A 236 -28.13 -17.12 -10.13
C ARG A 236 -28.96 -17.49 -11.36
N ARG A 237 -29.68 -16.53 -11.96
CA ARG A 237 -30.42 -16.73 -13.22
C ARG A 237 -29.48 -17.05 -14.38
N LEU A 238 -28.41 -16.27 -14.56
CA LEU A 238 -27.40 -16.49 -15.62
C LEU A 238 -26.66 -17.82 -15.46
N ALA A 239 -26.45 -18.25 -14.22
CA ALA A 239 -25.91 -19.56 -13.90
C ALA A 239 -26.91 -20.67 -14.22
N ALA A 240 -28.20 -20.52 -13.90
CA ALA A 240 -29.23 -21.50 -14.24
C ALA A 240 -29.37 -21.67 -15.76
N ASP A 241 -29.19 -20.60 -16.54
CA ASP A 241 -29.25 -20.59 -18.00
C ASP A 241 -27.95 -21.08 -18.69
N ASP A 242 -26.99 -21.63 -17.92
CA ASP A 242 -25.70 -22.15 -18.39
C ASP A 242 -24.91 -21.16 -19.29
N LYS A 243 -24.99 -19.85 -18.98
CA LYS A 243 -24.33 -18.81 -19.80
C LYS A 243 -22.81 -18.74 -19.63
N ALA A 244 -22.29 -19.29 -18.53
CA ALA A 244 -20.87 -19.30 -18.16
C ALA A 244 -20.54 -20.42 -17.16
N THR A 245 -19.24 -20.67 -16.99
CA THR A 245 -18.72 -21.63 -16.00
C THR A 245 -18.14 -20.91 -14.78
N VAL A 246 -17.75 -19.64 -14.90
CA VAL A 246 -17.18 -18.85 -13.80
C VAL A 246 -18.03 -17.61 -13.54
N PHE A 247 -18.33 -17.33 -12.27
CA PHE A 247 -19.12 -16.19 -11.84
C PHE A 247 -18.39 -15.41 -10.75
N ALA A 248 -18.36 -14.08 -10.88
CA ALA A 248 -17.72 -13.19 -9.91
C ALA A 248 -18.36 -11.79 -9.90
N THR A 249 -17.85 -10.91 -9.03
CA THR A 249 -18.08 -9.47 -9.06
C THR A 249 -16.79 -8.74 -9.43
N ASP A 250 -16.89 -7.52 -9.94
CA ASP A 250 -15.74 -6.67 -10.26
C ASP A 250 -14.82 -6.39 -9.06
N VAL A 251 -15.36 -6.26 -7.85
CA VAL A 251 -14.59 -6.14 -6.60
C VAL A 251 -13.68 -7.36 -6.40
N ILE A 252 -14.21 -8.55 -6.60
CA ILE A 252 -13.48 -9.82 -6.44
C ILE A 252 -12.46 -10.00 -7.56
N LEU A 253 -12.85 -9.75 -8.82
CA LEU A 253 -11.93 -9.85 -9.95
C LEU A 253 -10.81 -8.82 -9.89
N SER A 254 -11.11 -7.57 -9.54
CA SER A 254 -10.08 -6.54 -9.39
C SER A 254 -9.09 -6.87 -8.27
N ALA A 255 -9.53 -7.53 -7.19
CA ALA A 255 -8.63 -8.01 -6.14
C ALA A 255 -7.66 -9.09 -6.65
N LEU A 256 -8.14 -10.05 -7.45
CA LEU A 256 -7.29 -11.07 -8.10
C LEU A 256 -6.33 -10.43 -9.11
N MET A 257 -6.85 -9.66 -10.06
CA MET A 257 -6.08 -9.00 -11.13
C MET A 257 -4.98 -8.07 -10.60
N CYS A 258 -5.19 -7.47 -9.42
CA CYS A 258 -4.26 -6.55 -8.78
C CYS A 258 -3.52 -7.16 -7.59
N ALA A 259 -3.63 -8.48 -7.34
CA ALA A 259 -3.02 -9.18 -6.22
C ALA A 259 -1.52 -8.87 -5.99
N PRO A 260 -0.66 -8.73 -7.03
CA PRO A 260 0.76 -8.44 -6.84
C PRO A 260 1.07 -7.10 -6.17
N ARG A 261 0.09 -6.17 -6.14
CA ARG A 261 0.22 -4.86 -5.49
C ARG A 261 -0.29 -4.87 -4.04
N SER A 262 -0.93 -5.95 -3.61
CA SER A 262 -1.51 -6.07 -2.29
C SER A 262 -0.44 -6.26 -1.22
N VAL A 263 -0.59 -5.52 -0.13
CA VAL A 263 0.26 -5.61 1.06
C VAL A 263 -0.54 -6.17 2.22
N TYR A 264 -1.79 -5.71 2.36
CA TYR A 264 -2.72 -6.24 3.34
C TYR A 264 -3.31 -7.58 2.89
N SER A 265 -3.60 -8.43 3.87
CA SER A 265 -4.21 -9.73 3.65
C SER A 265 -5.68 -9.55 3.28
N TRP A 266 -6.14 -10.34 2.31
CA TRP A 266 -7.53 -10.50 1.93
C TRP A 266 -7.76 -11.95 1.51
N ASP A 267 -9.02 -12.35 1.46
CA ASP A 267 -9.45 -13.71 1.14
C ASP A 267 -10.69 -13.69 0.24
N ILE A 268 -10.82 -14.74 -0.57
CA ILE A 268 -11.96 -15.02 -1.44
C ILE A 268 -12.35 -16.48 -1.19
N VAL A 269 -13.66 -16.74 -1.12
CA VAL A 269 -14.23 -18.09 -1.01
C VAL A 269 -14.60 -18.54 -2.41
N ILE A 270 -14.09 -19.69 -2.85
CA ILE A 270 -14.45 -20.26 -4.15
C ILE A 270 -15.36 -21.47 -3.89
N GLN A 271 -16.61 -21.39 -4.37
CA GLN A 271 -17.56 -22.49 -4.28
C GLN A 271 -17.66 -23.18 -5.64
N ARG A 272 -17.40 -24.49 -5.67
CA ARG A 272 -17.58 -25.31 -6.86
C ARG A 272 -18.87 -26.11 -6.76
N VAL A 273 -19.80 -25.87 -7.67
CA VAL A 273 -21.08 -26.61 -7.78
C VAL A 273 -21.17 -27.20 -9.19
N GLY A 274 -20.97 -28.51 -9.30
CA GLY A 274 -20.85 -29.18 -10.60
C GLY A 274 -19.66 -28.65 -11.40
N ASN A 275 -19.92 -28.13 -12.61
CA ASN A 275 -18.93 -27.49 -13.49
C ASN A 275 -18.87 -25.96 -13.35
N LYS A 276 -19.53 -25.38 -12.33
CA LYS A 276 -19.60 -23.94 -12.11
C LYS A 276 -18.76 -23.53 -10.90
N LEU A 277 -18.05 -22.42 -11.05
CA LEU A 277 -17.26 -21.78 -10.00
C LEU A 277 -17.88 -20.43 -9.65
N PHE A 278 -18.17 -20.24 -8.36
CA PHE A 278 -18.63 -18.99 -7.80
C PHE A 278 -17.55 -18.42 -6.90
N PHE A 279 -17.08 -17.22 -7.22
CA PHE A 279 -16.10 -16.52 -6.42
C PHE A 279 -16.84 -15.55 -5.50
N ASP A 280 -16.82 -15.82 -4.21
CA ASP A 280 -17.53 -15.07 -3.17
C ASP A 280 -16.57 -14.35 -2.23
N LYS A 281 -17.05 -13.26 -1.63
CA LYS A 281 -16.40 -12.60 -0.50
C LYS A 281 -17.14 -12.96 0.78
N ARG A 282 -16.41 -13.10 1.89
CA ARG A 282 -17.01 -13.31 3.21
C ARG A 282 -17.79 -12.08 3.67
N ASP A 283 -18.75 -12.29 4.55
CA ASP A 283 -19.42 -11.20 5.26
C ASP A 283 -18.40 -10.36 6.03
N ARG A 284 -18.49 -9.03 5.89
CA ARG A 284 -17.56 -8.07 6.49
C ARG A 284 -16.09 -8.29 6.06
N SER A 285 -15.88 -8.78 4.83
CA SER A 285 -14.55 -8.89 4.24
C SER A 285 -13.83 -7.54 4.20
N GLN A 286 -12.50 -7.56 4.33
CA GLN A 286 -11.65 -6.37 4.12
C GLN A 286 -11.77 -5.81 2.69
N LEU A 287 -12.25 -6.61 1.72
CA LEU A 287 -12.52 -6.18 0.36
C LEU A 287 -13.64 -5.12 0.28
N ASP A 288 -14.52 -5.04 1.28
CA ASP A 288 -15.58 -4.04 1.36
C ASP A 288 -15.09 -2.67 1.83
N LEU A 289 -13.85 -2.60 2.34
CA LEU A 289 -13.23 -1.39 2.85
C LEU A 289 -12.12 -0.91 1.90
N LEU A 290 -11.89 0.40 1.89
CA LEU A 290 -10.85 1.01 1.07
C LEU A 290 -9.59 1.21 1.90
N SER A 291 -8.50 0.53 1.55
CA SER A 291 -7.22 0.70 2.24
C SER A 291 -6.66 2.13 2.09
N VAL A 292 -5.94 2.60 3.10
CA VAL A 292 -5.30 3.92 3.12
C VAL A 292 -3.84 3.71 3.44
N HIS A 293 -2.94 4.29 2.63
CA HIS A 293 -1.49 4.19 2.81
C HIS A 293 -0.93 2.74 2.84
N GLU A 294 -1.64 1.79 2.24
CA GLU A 294 -1.28 0.36 2.23
C GLU A 294 0.14 0.10 1.68
N THR A 295 0.54 0.82 0.64
CA THR A 295 1.83 0.63 -0.03
C THR A 295 2.85 1.70 0.35
N SER A 296 2.55 2.50 1.39
CA SER A 296 3.48 3.49 1.89
C SER A 296 4.67 2.84 2.60
N GLN A 297 5.78 3.58 2.67
CA GLN A 297 6.93 3.20 3.50
C GLN A 297 6.69 3.52 4.98
N GLU A 298 5.84 4.51 5.25
CA GLU A 298 5.47 4.89 6.60
C GLU A 298 4.33 3.99 7.09
N LEU A 299 4.55 3.34 8.23
CA LEU A 299 3.54 2.48 8.85
C LEU A 299 2.52 3.35 9.59
N LEU A 300 1.25 3.00 9.42
CA LEU A 300 0.17 3.59 10.19
C LEU A 300 0.19 3.07 11.64
N PRO A 301 -0.32 3.84 12.61
CA PRO A 301 -0.52 3.36 13.98
C PRO A 301 -1.38 2.08 14.04
N ASP A 302 -1.01 1.14 14.91
CA ASP A 302 -1.74 -0.12 15.12
C ASP A 302 -2.84 -0.04 16.21
N ALA A 303 -2.90 1.06 16.96
CA ALA A 303 -3.84 1.21 18.07
C ALA A 303 -5.28 1.35 17.56
N LYS A 304 -6.16 0.41 17.91
CA LYS A 304 -7.56 0.38 17.43
C LYS A 304 -8.36 1.65 17.73
N GLU A 305 -8.09 2.29 18.86
CA GLU A 305 -8.75 3.52 19.29
C GLU A 305 -8.21 4.77 18.58
N ASP A 306 -7.12 4.65 17.81
CA ASP A 306 -6.58 5.76 17.04
C ASP A 306 -7.45 6.01 15.80
N ILE A 307 -7.82 7.27 15.59
CA ILE A 307 -8.54 7.74 14.40
C ILE A 307 -7.71 7.55 13.12
N ASN A 308 -6.40 7.40 13.27
CA ASN A 308 -5.44 7.17 12.19
C ASN A 308 -4.97 5.71 12.12
N SER A 309 -5.63 4.78 12.83
CA SER A 309 -5.38 3.35 12.65
C SER A 309 -5.78 2.90 11.25
N ALA A 310 -5.13 1.85 10.73
CA ALA A 310 -5.43 1.32 9.39
C ALA A 310 -6.92 0.97 9.20
N TYR A 311 -7.56 0.43 10.24
CA TYR A 311 -8.99 0.10 10.20
C TYR A 311 -9.86 1.36 10.24
N SER A 312 -9.60 2.28 11.18
CA SER A 312 -10.36 3.54 11.30
C SER A 312 -10.31 4.37 10.02
N LEU A 313 -9.11 4.47 9.42
CA LEU A 313 -8.91 5.15 8.14
C LEU A 313 -9.60 4.44 6.98
N ALA A 314 -9.64 3.10 6.98
CA ALA A 314 -10.35 2.36 5.93
C ALA A 314 -11.86 2.57 5.99
N VAL A 315 -12.44 2.59 7.19
CA VAL A 315 -13.86 2.91 7.41
C VAL A 315 -14.16 4.34 6.96
N GLU A 316 -13.33 5.31 7.36
CA GLU A 316 -13.47 6.71 6.94
C GLU A 316 -13.36 6.86 5.42
N ALA A 317 -12.36 6.24 4.78
CA ALA A 317 -12.16 6.31 3.34
C ALA A 317 -13.36 5.74 2.55
N THR A 318 -13.91 4.61 3.01
CA THR A 318 -15.14 4.05 2.43
C THR A 318 -16.31 5.00 2.56
N TYR A 319 -16.48 5.64 3.72
CA TYR A 319 -17.53 6.64 3.92
C TYR A 319 -17.36 7.88 3.04
N ILE A 320 -16.13 8.39 2.92
CA ILE A 320 -15.80 9.50 2.02
C ILE A 320 -16.16 9.14 0.57
N ASN A 321 -15.78 7.94 0.11
CA ASN A 321 -16.02 7.49 -1.26
C ASN A 321 -17.52 7.37 -1.56
N GLN A 322 -18.30 6.82 -0.62
CA GLN A 322 -19.76 6.74 -0.74
C GLN A 322 -20.41 8.12 -0.82
N ASN A 323 -20.04 9.05 0.06
CA ASN A 323 -20.61 10.40 0.03
C ASN A 323 -20.21 11.16 -1.23
N PHE A 324 -18.94 11.09 -1.61
CA PHE A 324 -18.43 11.76 -2.80
C PHE A 324 -19.13 11.28 -4.07
N SER A 325 -19.32 9.97 -4.23
CA SER A 325 -19.95 9.40 -5.43
C SER A 325 -21.38 9.89 -5.64
N GLN A 326 -22.11 10.22 -4.57
CA GLN A 326 -23.45 10.78 -4.66
C GLN A 326 -23.47 12.31 -4.70
N GLN A 327 -22.52 12.98 -4.03
CA GLN A 327 -22.51 14.45 -3.97
C GLN A 327 -22.23 15.11 -5.31
N VAL A 328 -21.41 14.47 -6.15
CA VAL A 328 -20.99 15.01 -7.46
C VAL A 328 -22.03 14.78 -8.57
N LEU A 329 -23.24 14.38 -8.21
CA LEU A 329 -24.34 14.13 -9.14
C LEU A 329 -25.32 15.32 -9.13
N VAL A 330 -26.04 15.50 -10.22
CA VAL A 330 -27.13 16.48 -10.33
C VAL A 330 -28.33 15.97 -9.53
N ARG A 331 -28.59 16.61 -8.39
CA ARG A 331 -29.75 16.30 -7.54
C ARG A 331 -31.05 16.64 -8.26
N ASP A 332 -32.06 15.80 -8.04
CA ASP A 332 -33.41 15.94 -8.61
C ASP A 332 -33.43 16.08 -10.13
N GLY A 333 -32.33 15.67 -10.78
CA GLY A 333 -32.21 15.63 -12.24
C GLY A 333 -32.87 14.39 -12.82
N ASN A 334 -33.02 14.39 -14.15
CA ASN A 334 -33.47 13.21 -14.88
C ASN A 334 -32.50 12.05 -14.62
N LYS A 335 -33.03 10.86 -14.37
CA LYS A 335 -32.23 9.64 -14.21
C LYS A 335 -32.25 8.85 -15.51
N VAL A 336 -31.15 8.18 -15.83
CA VAL A 336 -31.10 7.17 -16.88
C VAL A 336 -31.41 5.82 -16.24
N THR A 337 -32.58 5.28 -16.55
CA THR A 337 -33.00 3.92 -16.16
C THR A 337 -32.61 2.92 -17.24
N PHE A 338 -32.35 1.68 -16.85
CA PHE A 338 -32.03 0.58 -17.75
C PHE A 338 -33.16 -0.45 -17.83
N ASP A 339 -32.90 -1.56 -18.51
CA ASP A 339 -33.89 -2.60 -18.84
C ASP A 339 -34.52 -3.20 -17.59
N GLU A 340 -33.72 -3.44 -16.55
CA GLU A 340 -34.18 -3.94 -15.26
C GLU A 340 -33.86 -2.93 -14.13
N PRO A 341 -34.68 -2.85 -13.07
CA PRO A 341 -34.40 -2.00 -11.91
C PRO A 341 -33.22 -2.55 -11.09
N ASN A 342 -32.87 -1.87 -9.99
CA ASN A 342 -31.84 -2.39 -9.10
C ASN A 342 -32.27 -3.76 -8.52
N PRO A 343 -31.52 -4.85 -8.74
CA PRO A 343 -31.94 -6.20 -8.38
C PRO A 343 -31.84 -6.49 -6.86
N PHE A 344 -31.27 -5.56 -6.08
CA PHE A 344 -31.06 -5.71 -4.64
C PHE A 344 -32.00 -4.85 -3.79
N ALA A 345 -32.66 -3.88 -4.41
CA ALA A 345 -33.47 -2.90 -3.71
C ALA A 345 -34.91 -3.39 -3.57
N SER A 346 -35.51 -3.11 -2.41
CA SER A 346 -36.95 -3.30 -2.23
C SER A 346 -37.74 -2.13 -2.83
N GLU A 347 -39.01 -2.35 -3.17
CA GLU A 347 -39.89 -1.28 -3.65
C GLU A 347 -39.98 -0.14 -2.62
N GLY A 348 -39.69 1.10 -3.05
CA GLY A 348 -39.72 2.29 -2.20
C GLY A 348 -38.41 2.63 -1.49
N GLU A 349 -37.35 1.84 -1.67
CA GLU A 349 -36.05 2.10 -1.07
C GLU A 349 -35.25 3.17 -1.84
N GLU A 350 -34.71 4.18 -1.14
CA GLU A 350 -33.82 5.17 -1.75
C GLU A 350 -32.42 4.58 -1.98
N VAL A 351 -32.12 4.26 -3.24
CA VAL A 351 -30.83 3.67 -3.62
C VAL A 351 -29.82 4.71 -4.09
N ALA A 352 -28.54 4.42 -3.85
CA ALA A 352 -27.44 5.14 -4.50
C ALA A 352 -27.53 5.03 -6.03
N SER A 353 -27.07 6.07 -6.74
CA SER A 353 -26.91 6.04 -8.20
C SER A 353 -25.83 5.03 -8.58
N VAL A 354 -26.25 3.90 -9.13
CA VAL A 354 -25.39 2.82 -9.64
C VAL A 354 -26.17 2.04 -10.69
N ALA A 355 -25.46 1.62 -11.74
CA ALA A 355 -25.95 0.61 -12.65
C ALA A 355 -25.01 -0.61 -12.65
N TYR A 356 -25.63 -1.78 -12.61
CA TYR A 356 -24.95 -3.08 -12.63
C TYR A 356 -24.96 -3.61 -14.06
N ARG A 357 -23.77 -3.82 -14.63
CA ARG A 357 -23.57 -4.41 -15.96
C ARG A 357 -23.08 -5.83 -15.79
N TYR A 358 -23.86 -6.81 -16.25
CA TYR A 358 -23.47 -8.20 -16.27
C TYR A 358 -22.81 -8.49 -17.61
N ARG A 359 -21.50 -8.70 -17.58
CA ARG A 359 -20.69 -8.82 -18.79
C ARG A 359 -20.03 -10.18 -18.86
N ARG A 360 -19.88 -10.69 -20.08
CA ARG A 360 -19.30 -12.01 -20.36
C ARG A 360 -18.01 -11.88 -21.14
N TRP A 361 -16.97 -12.55 -20.66
CA TRP A 361 -15.69 -12.71 -21.36
C TRP A 361 -15.46 -14.18 -21.67
N LYS A 362 -15.00 -14.45 -22.89
CA LYS A 362 -14.55 -15.77 -23.31
C LYS A 362 -13.08 -15.94 -22.93
N LEU A 363 -12.78 -16.94 -22.11
CA LEU A 363 -11.40 -17.27 -21.67
C LEU A 363 -10.81 -18.38 -22.54
N ASP A 364 -11.58 -19.42 -22.85
CA ASP A 364 -11.19 -20.46 -23.81
C ASP A 364 -12.44 -20.93 -24.60
N GLU A 365 -12.38 -22.06 -25.31
CA GLU A 365 -13.52 -22.55 -26.08
C GLU A 365 -14.74 -22.89 -25.21
N ASP A 366 -14.51 -23.41 -24.00
CA ASP A 366 -15.53 -23.95 -23.10
C ASP A 366 -15.74 -23.08 -21.84
N THR A 367 -14.79 -22.21 -21.51
CA THR A 367 -14.74 -21.39 -20.31
C THR A 367 -15.12 -19.96 -20.62
N HIS A 368 -16.24 -19.55 -20.03
CA HIS A 368 -16.70 -18.17 -20.04
C HIS A 368 -16.77 -17.70 -18.59
N ILE A 369 -16.39 -16.44 -18.38
CA ILE A 369 -16.56 -15.75 -17.11
C ILE A 369 -17.64 -14.69 -17.24
N ILE A 370 -18.56 -14.67 -16.29
CA ILE A 370 -19.52 -13.59 -16.11
C ILE A 370 -19.15 -12.83 -14.85
N ALA A 371 -19.07 -11.51 -14.97
CA ALA A 371 -18.90 -10.63 -13.82
C ALA A 371 -19.97 -9.55 -13.78
N ARG A 372 -20.47 -9.25 -12.57
CA ARG A 372 -21.19 -8.01 -12.31
C ARG A 372 -20.20 -6.87 -12.16
N CYS A 373 -20.34 -5.85 -12.99
CA CYS A 373 -19.54 -4.63 -12.94
C CYS A 373 -20.39 -3.40 -12.64
N GLU A 374 -19.77 -2.38 -12.05
CA GLU A 374 -20.50 -1.20 -11.59
C GLU A 374 -20.07 0.08 -12.34
N VAL A 375 -21.07 0.87 -12.75
CA VAL A 375 -20.90 2.25 -13.19
C VAL A 375 -21.72 3.17 -12.28
N HIS A 376 -21.22 4.38 -12.03
CA HIS A 376 -21.73 5.24 -10.96
C HIS A 376 -22.52 6.44 -11.48
N SER A 377 -22.21 6.92 -12.69
CA SER A 377 -22.83 8.11 -13.28
C SER A 377 -22.74 8.11 -14.80
N VAL A 378 -23.50 9.01 -15.42
CA VAL A 378 -23.46 9.30 -16.86
C VAL A 378 -23.19 10.78 -17.14
N THR A 379 -22.62 11.10 -18.31
CA THR A 379 -22.49 12.47 -18.84
C THR A 379 -22.59 12.45 -20.36
N ASP A 380 -23.07 13.54 -20.97
CA ASP A 380 -23.16 13.64 -22.43
C ASP A 380 -21.91 14.25 -23.05
N VAL A 381 -21.09 13.44 -23.71
CA VAL A 381 -19.91 13.90 -24.44
C VAL A 381 -20.23 13.93 -25.93
N LYS A 382 -20.25 15.14 -26.53
CA LYS A 382 -20.53 15.33 -27.97
C LYS A 382 -21.83 14.67 -28.45
N GLY A 383 -22.86 14.69 -27.59
CA GLY A 383 -24.17 14.09 -27.90
C GLY A 383 -24.25 12.58 -27.70
N GLN A 384 -23.17 11.93 -27.24
CA GLN A 384 -23.16 10.52 -26.84
C GLN A 384 -23.10 10.39 -25.32
N ARG A 385 -23.85 9.43 -24.78
CA ARG A 385 -23.79 9.09 -23.35
C ARG A 385 -22.46 8.41 -23.07
N ALA A 386 -21.72 8.96 -22.12
CA ALA A 386 -20.47 8.40 -21.61
C ALA A 386 -20.69 7.94 -20.17
N PHE A 387 -20.41 6.67 -19.90
CA PHE A 387 -20.48 6.09 -18.57
C PHE A 387 -19.22 6.40 -17.78
N MET A 388 -19.36 6.58 -16.46
CA MET A 388 -18.20 6.86 -15.61
C MET A 388 -18.20 6.16 -14.27
N THR A 389 -16.99 5.97 -13.76
CA THR A 389 -16.73 5.59 -12.36
C THR A 389 -16.31 6.79 -11.54
N LEU A 390 -16.76 6.85 -10.29
CA LEU A 390 -16.54 7.97 -9.37
C LEU A 390 -15.87 7.44 -8.10
N ASN A 391 -14.62 7.83 -7.86
CA ASN A 391 -13.86 7.43 -6.66
C ASN A 391 -13.22 8.64 -5.98
N ALA A 392 -12.95 8.54 -4.68
CA ALA A 392 -12.38 9.60 -3.87
C ALA A 392 -11.07 9.14 -3.21
N LEU A 393 -9.98 9.82 -3.54
CA LEU A 393 -8.75 9.81 -2.75
C LEU A 393 -8.95 10.66 -1.49
N ASN A 394 -8.36 10.23 -0.38
CA ASN A 394 -8.52 10.87 0.92
C ASN A 394 -7.17 11.24 1.56
N GLU A 395 -7.01 12.50 1.97
CA GLU A 395 -5.90 13.00 2.78
C GLU A 395 -6.37 13.18 4.23
N PHE A 396 -5.80 12.40 5.15
CA PHE A 396 -6.15 12.46 6.57
C PHE A 396 -5.21 13.39 7.36
N ASP A 397 -3.90 13.35 7.08
CA ASP A 397 -2.91 14.25 7.64
C ASP A 397 -1.79 14.50 6.61
N PRO A 398 -1.58 15.76 6.15
CA PRO A 398 -0.53 16.11 5.20
C PRO A 398 0.89 15.69 5.59
N LYS A 399 1.13 15.44 6.88
CA LYS A 399 2.44 14.99 7.38
C LYS A 399 2.80 13.58 6.90
N PHE A 400 1.81 12.70 6.75
CA PHE A 400 1.99 11.32 6.29
C PHE A 400 2.11 11.23 4.76
N SER A 401 1.43 12.12 4.03
CA SER A 401 1.61 12.20 2.56
C SER A 401 2.94 12.86 2.20
N GLY A 402 3.44 13.77 3.05
CA GLY A 402 4.61 14.61 2.77
C GLY A 402 4.34 15.70 1.74
N VAL A 403 3.09 15.81 1.26
CA VAL A 403 2.65 16.75 0.24
C VAL A 403 1.28 17.29 0.64
N ASP A 404 1.22 18.55 1.06
CA ASP A 404 -0.03 19.23 1.40
C ASP A 404 -0.86 19.50 0.15
N TRP A 405 -2.00 18.81 0.04
CA TRP A 405 -2.89 18.92 -1.11
C TRP A 405 -3.42 20.34 -1.32
N ARG A 406 -3.72 21.09 -0.25
CA ARG A 406 -4.26 22.45 -0.36
C ARG A 406 -3.28 23.40 -1.05
N GLN A 407 -1.99 23.19 -0.83
CA GLN A 407 -0.94 23.99 -1.45
C GLN A 407 -0.53 23.49 -2.83
N LYS A 408 -0.59 22.16 -3.07
CA LYS A 408 0.08 21.52 -4.21
C LYS A 408 -0.87 21.10 -5.33
N LEU A 409 -2.17 20.96 -5.09
CA LEU A 409 -3.13 20.56 -6.13
C LEU A 409 -3.32 21.59 -7.25
N GLU A 410 -3.00 22.87 -7.07
CA GLU A 410 -3.02 23.82 -8.18
C GLU A 410 -1.73 23.76 -9.00
N THR A 411 -0.58 23.80 -8.35
CA THR A 411 0.72 23.99 -9.02
C THR A 411 1.42 22.68 -9.38
N GLN A 412 1.17 21.60 -8.65
CA GLN A 412 1.95 20.35 -8.69
C GLN A 412 1.05 19.10 -8.66
N ARG A 413 -0.03 19.09 -9.45
CA ARG A 413 -0.98 17.96 -9.56
C ARG A 413 -0.30 16.62 -9.79
N GLY A 414 0.68 16.59 -10.68
CA GLY A 414 1.44 15.37 -10.97
C GLY A 414 2.22 14.83 -9.77
N ALA A 415 2.74 15.71 -8.91
CA ALA A 415 3.45 15.30 -7.69
C ALA A 415 2.50 14.73 -6.63
N VAL A 416 1.31 15.34 -6.48
CA VAL A 416 0.25 14.82 -5.60
C VAL A 416 -0.16 13.42 -6.08
N LEU A 417 -0.49 13.26 -7.37
CA LEU A 417 -0.86 11.97 -7.92
C LEU A 417 0.27 10.93 -7.80
N ALA A 418 1.53 11.30 -8.05
CA ALA A 418 2.66 10.38 -7.91
C ALA A 418 2.84 9.90 -6.45
N THR A 419 2.58 10.78 -5.48
CA THR A 419 2.60 10.43 -4.06
C THR A 419 1.49 9.45 -3.73
N GLU A 420 0.28 9.70 -4.23
CA GLU A 420 -0.86 8.80 -4.05
C GLU A 420 -0.65 7.45 -4.75
N LEU A 421 -0.01 7.43 -5.92
CA LEU A 421 0.35 6.19 -6.60
C LEU A 421 1.38 5.37 -5.82
N LYS A 422 2.28 6.03 -5.08
CA LYS A 422 3.23 5.35 -4.21
C LYS A 422 2.54 4.79 -2.97
N ASN A 423 1.68 5.57 -2.31
CA ASN A 423 1.09 5.23 -1.01
C ASN A 423 -0.16 4.34 -1.11
N ASN A 424 -0.89 4.41 -2.22
CA ASN A 424 -2.19 3.76 -2.44
C ASN A 424 -2.22 2.93 -3.75
N ALA A 425 -1.10 2.30 -4.11
CA ALA A 425 -0.91 1.66 -5.42
C ALA A 425 -1.94 0.56 -5.71
N ASN A 426 -2.28 -0.26 -4.69
CA ASN A 426 -3.26 -1.34 -4.81
C ASN A 426 -4.69 -0.79 -4.99
N LYS A 427 -5.08 0.20 -4.17
CA LYS A 427 -6.39 0.85 -4.25
C LYS A 427 -6.64 1.46 -5.63
N LEU A 428 -5.68 2.25 -6.13
CA LEU A 428 -5.77 2.87 -7.46
C LEU A 428 -5.80 1.84 -8.59
N ALA A 429 -5.04 0.75 -8.48
CA ALA A 429 -5.06 -0.33 -9.45
C ALA A 429 -6.43 -1.03 -9.49
N LYS A 430 -7.02 -1.37 -8.33
CA LYS A 430 -8.34 -2.00 -8.25
C LYS A 430 -9.44 -1.12 -8.86
N TRP A 431 -9.47 0.17 -8.53
CA TRP A 431 -10.44 1.09 -9.15
C TRP A 431 -10.28 1.17 -10.67
N THR A 432 -9.03 1.17 -11.15
CA THR A 432 -8.76 1.22 -12.60
C THR A 432 -9.22 -0.07 -13.26
N ALA A 433 -8.96 -1.22 -12.64
CA ALA A 433 -9.45 -2.51 -13.11
C ALA A 433 -10.98 -2.57 -13.14
N GLN A 434 -11.66 -2.12 -12.10
CA GLN A 434 -13.12 -2.03 -12.06
C GLN A 434 -13.67 -1.16 -13.20
N ALA A 435 -13.07 0.01 -13.44
CA ALA A 435 -13.49 0.89 -14.53
C ALA A 435 -13.28 0.26 -15.92
N LEU A 436 -12.21 -0.50 -16.11
CA LEU A 436 -11.95 -1.25 -17.35
C LEU A 436 -12.96 -2.40 -17.53
N LEU A 437 -13.20 -3.19 -16.48
CA LEU A 437 -14.18 -4.29 -16.49
C LEU A 437 -15.59 -3.77 -16.77
N ALA A 438 -15.98 -2.66 -16.13
CA ALA A 438 -17.26 -2.01 -16.34
C ALA A 438 -17.41 -1.36 -17.73
N GLY A 439 -16.32 -1.20 -18.49
CA GLY A 439 -16.33 -0.51 -19.77
C GLY A 439 -16.74 0.95 -19.62
N ALA A 440 -16.25 1.62 -18.57
CA ALA A 440 -16.47 3.03 -18.34
C ALA A 440 -15.64 3.87 -19.32
N ASP A 441 -16.25 4.90 -19.90
CA ASP A 441 -15.57 5.84 -20.80
C ASP A 441 -14.65 6.79 -20.03
N LEU A 442 -15.08 7.15 -18.81
CA LEU A 442 -14.39 8.08 -17.92
C LEU A 442 -14.27 7.51 -16.51
N MET A 443 -13.18 7.86 -15.84
CA MET A 443 -13.00 7.68 -14.40
C MET A 443 -12.73 9.05 -13.80
N LYS A 444 -13.48 9.43 -12.75
CA LYS A 444 -13.24 10.67 -11.99
C LYS A 444 -12.68 10.32 -10.61
N LEU A 445 -11.60 11.01 -10.25
CA LEU A 445 -10.97 10.95 -8.94
C LEU A 445 -11.18 12.28 -8.20
N GLY A 446 -11.93 12.23 -7.11
CA GLY A 446 -12.05 13.32 -6.14
C GLY A 446 -10.86 13.33 -5.20
N TYR A 447 -10.33 14.52 -4.88
CA TYR A 447 -9.32 14.73 -3.85
C TYR A 447 -10.01 15.34 -2.64
N VAL A 448 -10.26 14.53 -1.63
CA VAL A 448 -10.96 14.91 -0.40
C VAL A 448 -9.98 14.96 0.77
N SER A 449 -9.97 16.05 1.53
CA SER A 449 -9.10 16.21 2.70
C SER A 449 -9.93 16.46 3.96
N ARG A 450 -9.47 15.99 5.12
CA ARG A 450 -10.05 16.43 6.41
C ARG A 450 -9.95 17.95 6.54
N VAL A 451 -10.93 18.59 7.18
CA VAL A 451 -10.86 20.03 7.48
C VAL A 451 -9.72 20.30 8.48
N HIS A 452 -9.61 19.45 9.49
CA HIS A 452 -8.53 19.47 10.46
C HIS A 452 -7.99 18.04 10.65
N PRO A 453 -6.67 17.80 10.73
CA PRO A 453 -6.12 16.44 10.79
C PRO A 453 -6.63 15.58 11.96
N ARG A 454 -7.06 16.23 13.04
CA ARG A 454 -7.65 15.58 14.23
C ARG A 454 -9.18 15.40 14.17
N ASP A 455 -9.82 15.87 13.11
CA ASP A 455 -11.26 15.80 12.92
C ASP A 455 -11.59 14.90 11.71
N HIS A 456 -11.92 13.64 11.99
CA HIS A 456 -12.27 12.65 10.99
C HIS A 456 -13.75 12.70 10.57
N PHE A 457 -14.51 13.68 11.03
CA PHE A 457 -15.94 13.83 10.75
C PHE A 457 -16.24 14.86 9.65
N ASN A 458 -15.35 15.84 9.45
CA ASN A 458 -15.56 16.93 8.51
C ASN A 458 -14.50 16.91 7.41
N HIS A 459 -14.96 16.87 6.16
CA HIS A 459 -14.13 16.79 4.98
C HIS A 459 -14.50 17.84 3.95
N VAL A 460 -13.56 18.16 3.08
CA VAL A 460 -13.71 19.09 1.96
C VAL A 460 -13.16 18.48 0.69
N ILE A 461 -13.87 18.69 -0.43
CA ILE A 461 -13.44 18.34 -1.78
C ILE A 461 -12.56 19.48 -2.28
N LEU A 462 -11.31 19.18 -2.57
CA LEU A 462 -10.31 20.14 -3.04
C LEU A 462 -10.20 20.18 -4.56
N SER A 463 -10.44 19.06 -5.24
CA SER A 463 -10.36 18.96 -6.70
C SER A 463 -11.06 17.71 -7.18
N VAL A 464 -11.56 17.71 -8.43
CA VAL A 464 -12.00 16.50 -9.13
C VAL A 464 -11.26 16.42 -10.47
N ILE A 465 -10.61 15.28 -10.74
CA ILE A 465 -9.82 15.08 -11.95
C ILE A 465 -10.35 13.88 -12.73
N GLY A 466 -10.56 14.06 -14.03
CA GLY A 466 -11.03 13.00 -14.93
C GLY A 466 -9.92 12.37 -15.75
N TYR A 467 -10.03 11.06 -15.94
CA TYR A 467 -9.11 10.24 -16.73
C TYR A 467 -9.91 9.30 -17.64
N LYS A 468 -9.31 8.86 -18.74
CA LYS A 468 -9.78 7.67 -19.45
C LYS A 468 -9.16 6.44 -18.78
N PRO A 469 -9.94 5.38 -18.46
CA PRO A 469 -9.40 4.22 -17.75
C PRO A 469 -8.19 3.56 -18.44
N LYS A 470 -8.20 3.42 -19.78
CA LYS A 470 -7.08 2.84 -20.55
C LYS A 470 -5.79 3.69 -20.43
N ASP A 471 -5.93 5.01 -20.51
CA ASP A 471 -4.80 5.94 -20.36
C ASP A 471 -4.26 5.93 -18.94
N PHE A 472 -5.15 5.91 -17.94
CA PHE A 472 -4.76 5.87 -16.53
C PHE A 472 -4.08 4.55 -16.16
N ALA A 473 -4.57 3.42 -16.66
CA ALA A 473 -3.93 2.11 -16.51
C ALA A 473 -2.46 2.15 -16.97
N THR A 474 -2.21 2.80 -18.12
CA THR A 474 -0.85 2.99 -18.63
C THR A 474 -0.01 3.88 -17.71
N GLN A 475 -0.57 4.99 -17.21
CA GLN A 475 0.13 5.89 -16.27
C GLN A 475 0.53 5.20 -14.95
N ILE A 476 -0.29 4.27 -14.47
CA ILE A 476 -0.04 3.55 -13.21
C ILE A 476 0.69 2.21 -13.41
N ASN A 477 1.18 1.95 -14.64
CA ASN A 477 1.85 0.72 -15.04
C ASN A 477 1.01 -0.56 -14.78
N LEU A 478 -0.30 -0.48 -15.01
CA LEU A 478 -1.22 -1.60 -14.93
C LEU A 478 -1.43 -2.18 -16.33
N ASN A 479 -0.86 -3.35 -16.58
CA ASN A 479 -0.95 -4.02 -17.87
C ASN A 479 -2.21 -4.90 -17.92
N THR A 480 -3.12 -4.63 -18.85
CA THR A 480 -4.38 -5.36 -19.01
C THR A 480 -4.16 -6.82 -19.36
N SER A 481 -3.15 -7.16 -20.15
CA SER A 481 -2.84 -8.56 -20.47
C SER A 481 -2.31 -9.30 -19.26
N ASN A 482 -1.52 -8.63 -18.42
CA ASN A 482 -1.06 -9.22 -17.17
C ASN A 482 -2.22 -9.43 -16.18
N MET A 483 -3.12 -8.45 -16.06
CA MET A 483 -4.33 -8.57 -15.24
C MET A 483 -5.15 -9.79 -15.58
N TRP A 484 -5.39 -10.06 -16.87
CA TRP A 484 -6.14 -11.24 -17.30
C TRP A 484 -5.36 -12.54 -17.23
N GLY A 485 -4.02 -12.46 -17.25
CA GLY A 485 -3.16 -13.63 -17.09
C GLY A 485 -3.10 -14.13 -15.65
N ILE A 486 -3.26 -13.21 -14.69
CA ILE A 486 -3.46 -13.49 -13.26
C ILE A 486 -4.91 -13.94 -13.07
#